data_AF-A8TYF6-F1
#
_entry.id   AF-A8TYF6-F1
#
_cell.length_a   1.000
_cell.length_b   1.000
_cell.length_c   1.000
_cell.angle_alpha   90.00
_cell.angle_beta   90.00
_cell.angle_gamma   90.00
#
_symmetry.space_group_name_H-M   'P 1'
#
loop_
_entity.id
_entity.type
_entity.pdbx_description
1 polymer ?
#
loop_
_entity_poly.entity_id
_entity_poly.type
_entity_poly.pdbx_seq_one_letter_code
_entity_poly.pdbx_strand_id
1 'polypeptide(L)'
;MDATTGAALAGIDHLRQSIRDILTTRIGTRVMRRDYGSDLPGLIDRPMSPGLRVEIFAATARALRRWEPRVRVERIAVTEAVPGRVTIELVVRHLPGRSARPRCQPAGDAAPVAPACRRRSRRRHSGPATPPSPPTSGWQCRRRRHRAGRPGC
;
A
#
# COMPACT_ATOMS: atom_id res chain seq x y z
N MET A 1 16.65 -0.65 -13.16
CA MET A 1 17.31 -1.65 -14.00
C MET A 1 17.03 -3.02 -13.41
N ASP A 2 16.73 -3.99 -14.24
CA ASP A 2 16.51 -5.38 -13.84
C ASP A 2 17.82 -5.99 -13.35
N ALA A 3 17.79 -6.72 -12.23
CA ALA A 3 18.99 -7.26 -11.60
C ALA A 3 19.60 -8.46 -12.36
N THR A 4 18.82 -9.19 -13.17
CA THR A 4 19.30 -10.36 -13.92
C THR A 4 19.54 -10.05 -15.39
N THR A 5 18.68 -9.24 -16.01
CA THR A 5 18.73 -8.95 -17.45
C THR A 5 19.35 -7.60 -17.79
N GLY A 6 19.48 -6.69 -16.82
CA GLY A 6 19.99 -5.33 -17.06
C GLY A 6 19.01 -4.42 -17.82
N ALA A 7 17.78 -4.87 -18.12
CA ALA A 7 16.79 -4.07 -18.82
C ALA A 7 16.26 -2.90 -17.96
N ALA A 8 15.69 -1.87 -18.58
CA ALA A 8 15.02 -0.80 -17.84
C ALA A 8 13.66 -1.31 -17.29
N LEU A 9 13.53 -1.36 -15.96
CA LEU A 9 12.27 -1.66 -15.28
C LEU A 9 11.55 -0.39 -14.85
N ALA A 10 10.23 -0.37 -14.98
CA ALA A 10 9.37 0.72 -14.54
C ALA A 10 8.16 0.19 -13.75
N GLY A 11 7.57 1.07 -12.93
CA GLY A 11 6.30 0.81 -12.25
C GLY A 11 6.32 -0.43 -11.35
N ILE A 12 5.42 -1.37 -11.65
CA ILE A 12 5.14 -2.55 -10.82
C ILE A 12 6.32 -3.54 -10.81
N ASP A 13 7.01 -3.73 -11.94
CA ASP A 13 8.11 -4.71 -11.99
C ASP A 13 9.33 -4.22 -11.22
N HIS A 14 9.61 -2.93 -11.29
CA HIS A 14 10.60 -2.29 -10.41
C HIS A 14 10.21 -2.47 -8.93
N LEU A 15 8.92 -2.34 -8.61
CA LEU A 15 8.44 -2.53 -7.25
C LEU A 15 8.62 -3.97 -6.75
N ARG A 16 8.28 -4.96 -7.58
CA ARG A 16 8.49 -6.39 -7.26
C ARG A 16 9.96 -6.68 -6.98
N GLN A 17 10.86 -6.13 -7.79
CA GLN A 17 12.30 -6.26 -7.56
C GLN A 17 12.74 -5.58 -6.26
N SER A 18 12.26 -4.36 -6.00
CA SER A 18 12.54 -3.61 -4.76
C SER A 18 12.13 -4.41 -3.52
N ILE A 19 10.90 -4.94 -3.51
CA ILE A 19 10.39 -5.78 -2.41
C ILE A 19 11.27 -7.02 -2.21
N ARG A 20 11.62 -7.72 -3.30
CA ARG A 20 12.51 -8.89 -3.21
C ARG A 20 13.86 -8.50 -2.60
N ASP A 21 14.51 -7.45 -3.10
CA ASP A 21 15.82 -6.99 -2.61
C ASP A 21 15.80 -6.64 -1.11
N ILE A 22 14.74 -5.95 -0.66
CA ILE A 22 14.57 -5.57 0.76
C ILE A 22 14.44 -6.82 1.65
N LEU A 23 13.61 -7.78 1.25
CA LEU A 23 13.30 -8.95 2.08
C LEU A 23 14.43 -10.00 2.08
N THR A 24 15.21 -10.10 1.00
CA THR A 24 16.33 -11.06 0.92
C THR A 24 17.63 -10.51 1.49
N THR A 25 17.78 -9.19 1.60
CA THR A 25 19.00 -8.58 2.14
C THR A 25 19.02 -8.60 3.66
N ARG A 26 20.09 -9.16 4.25
CA ARG A 26 20.33 -9.12 5.70
C ARG A 26 20.84 -7.74 6.12
N ILE A 27 20.31 -7.22 7.24
CA ILE A 27 20.79 -5.97 7.85
C ILE A 27 22.29 -6.09 8.19
N GLY A 28 23.04 -5.02 7.94
CA GLY A 28 24.48 -4.93 8.20
C GLY A 28 25.37 -5.35 7.03
N THR A 29 24.82 -5.92 5.96
CA THR A 29 25.61 -6.43 4.82
C THR A 29 26.00 -5.37 3.79
N ARG A 30 25.21 -4.31 3.61
CA ARG A 30 25.51 -3.26 2.63
C ARG A 30 26.48 -2.22 3.19
N VAL A 31 27.56 -1.97 2.46
CA VAL A 31 28.53 -0.89 2.71
C VAL A 31 27.82 0.47 2.60
N MET A 32 28.12 1.39 3.51
CA MET A 32 27.48 2.72 3.65
C MET A 32 25.96 2.73 3.92
N ARG A 33 25.28 1.57 3.95
CA ARG A 33 23.84 1.45 4.22
C ARG A 33 23.55 0.23 5.10
N ARG A 34 24.21 0.16 6.25
CA ARG A 34 24.10 -0.99 7.18
C ARG A 34 22.66 -1.24 7.66
N ASP A 35 21.87 -0.19 7.76
CA ASP A 35 20.47 -0.23 8.17
C ASP A 35 19.52 -0.90 7.16
N TYR A 36 19.97 -1.11 5.92
CA TYR A 36 19.16 -1.63 4.82
C TYR A 36 18.93 -3.13 4.92
N GLY A 37 17.71 -3.55 4.56
CA GLY A 37 17.31 -4.95 4.47
C GLY A 37 16.22 -5.32 5.48
N SER A 38 16.19 -6.60 5.85
CA SER A 38 15.25 -7.16 6.80
C SER A 38 15.92 -8.18 7.75
N ASP A 39 15.24 -8.47 8.85
CA ASP A 39 15.65 -9.52 9.81
C ASP A 39 15.28 -10.93 9.33
N LEU A 40 14.52 -11.07 8.22
CA LEU A 40 14.00 -12.35 7.74
C LEU A 40 15.09 -13.41 7.53
N PRO A 41 16.26 -13.11 6.94
CA PRO A 41 17.30 -14.12 6.75
C PRO A 41 17.83 -14.73 8.05
N GLY A 42 17.66 -14.07 9.20
CA GLY A 42 18.02 -14.62 10.51
C GLY A 42 16.95 -15.52 11.13
N LEU A 43 15.75 -15.57 10.54
CA LEU A 43 14.60 -16.31 11.07
C LEU A 43 14.37 -17.68 10.38
N ILE A 44 15.00 -17.93 9.22
CA ILE A 44 14.72 -19.10 8.38
C ILE A 44 15.17 -20.43 9.03
N ASP A 45 16.25 -20.42 9.80
CA ASP A 45 16.81 -21.63 10.43
C ASP A 45 16.16 -22.00 11.77
N ARG A 46 15.14 -21.25 12.19
CA ARG A 46 14.46 -21.45 13.47
C ARG A 46 13.30 -22.45 13.31
N PRO A 47 13.00 -23.25 14.34
CA PRO A 47 11.85 -24.14 14.32
C PRO A 47 10.55 -23.34 14.17
N MET A 48 9.64 -23.82 13.32
CA MET A 48 8.40 -23.12 12.99
C MET A 48 7.40 -23.17 14.15
N SER A 49 7.51 -22.21 15.05
CA SER A 49 6.61 -21.99 16.18
C SER A 49 5.61 -20.85 15.89
N PRO A 50 4.48 -20.77 16.61
CA PRO A 50 3.57 -19.62 16.50
C PRO A 50 4.27 -18.28 16.76
N GLY A 51 5.23 -18.25 17.69
CA GLY A 51 6.06 -17.05 17.96
C GLY A 51 6.88 -16.64 16.75
N LEU A 52 7.52 -17.60 16.06
CA LEU A 52 8.29 -17.32 14.86
C LEU A 52 7.43 -16.71 13.74
N ARG A 53 6.17 -17.15 13.58
CA ARG A 53 5.25 -16.57 12.59
C ARG A 53 4.98 -15.09 12.85
N VAL A 54 4.83 -14.71 14.12
CA VAL A 54 4.65 -13.31 14.53
C VAL A 54 5.93 -12.50 14.25
N GLU A 55 7.11 -13.09 14.50
CA GLU A 55 8.38 -12.45 14.21
C GLU A 55 8.59 -12.23 12.70
N ILE A 56 8.27 -13.22 11.87
CA ILE A 56 8.31 -13.12 10.39
C ILE A 56 7.37 -12.00 9.92
N PHE A 57 6.15 -11.96 10.46
CA PHE A 57 5.19 -10.90 10.16
C PHE A 57 5.77 -9.53 10.52
N ALA A 58 6.27 -9.39 11.74
CA ALA A 58 6.82 -8.12 12.23
C ALA A 58 8.05 -7.68 11.43
N ALA A 59 8.97 -8.59 11.12
CA ALA A 59 10.15 -8.31 10.32
C ALA A 59 9.79 -7.82 8.91
N THR A 60 8.89 -8.53 8.24
CA THR A 60 8.39 -8.17 6.90
C THR A 60 7.72 -6.79 6.92
N ALA A 61 6.80 -6.57 7.86
CA ALA A 61 6.07 -5.32 7.98
C ALA A 61 6.97 -4.12 8.33
N ARG A 62 7.97 -4.31 9.20
CA ARG A 62 8.96 -3.26 9.53
C ARG A 62 9.82 -2.91 8.31
N ALA A 63 10.35 -3.91 7.62
CA ALA A 63 11.22 -3.69 6.47
C ALA A 63 10.50 -2.94 5.34
N LEU A 64 9.29 -3.38 4.98
CA LEU A 64 8.49 -2.73 3.93
C LEU A 64 8.06 -1.32 4.31
N ARG A 65 7.64 -1.11 5.56
CA ARG A 65 7.25 0.24 6.04
C ARG A 65 8.41 1.23 6.01
N ARG A 66 9.63 0.76 6.29
CA ARG A 66 10.83 1.62 6.30
C ARG A 66 11.31 1.97 4.91
N TRP A 67 11.34 0.99 4.01
CA TRP A 67 12.03 1.12 2.73
C TRP A 67 11.11 1.35 1.52
N GLU A 68 9.83 0.99 1.60
CA GLU A 68 8.90 1.06 0.46
C GLU A 68 7.57 1.75 0.83
N PRO A 69 7.56 3.09 1.00
CA PRO A 69 6.37 3.85 1.40
C PRO A 69 5.27 3.87 0.32
N ARG A 70 5.59 3.48 -0.91
CA ARG A 70 4.63 3.34 -2.01
C ARG A 70 3.77 2.07 -1.88
N VAL A 71 3.98 1.29 -0.83
CA VAL A 71 3.28 0.02 -0.62
C VAL A 71 2.58 0.01 0.72
N ARG A 72 1.32 -0.44 0.69
CA ARG A 72 0.58 -0.79 1.90
C ARG A 72 0.39 -2.30 1.95
N VAL A 73 0.91 -2.92 3.00
CA VAL A 73 0.72 -4.35 3.27
C VAL A 73 -0.73 -4.60 3.69
N GLU A 74 -1.41 -5.54 3.03
CA GLU A 74 -2.77 -5.94 3.36
C GLU A 74 -2.81 -7.28 4.09
N ARG A 75 -1.99 -8.25 3.64
CA ARG A 75 -1.90 -9.57 4.25
C ARG A 75 -0.49 -10.12 4.10
N ILE A 76 -0.02 -10.78 5.15
CA ILE A 76 1.20 -11.60 5.15
C ILE A 76 0.78 -12.96 5.69
N ALA A 77 1.05 -14.02 4.94
CA ALA A 77 0.79 -15.39 5.37
C ALA A 77 2.02 -16.26 5.09
N VAL A 78 2.31 -17.20 5.98
CA VAL A 78 3.33 -18.24 5.75
C VAL A 78 2.58 -19.47 5.25
N THR A 79 2.75 -19.81 3.98
CA THR A 79 2.02 -20.92 3.34
C THR A 79 2.73 -22.24 3.52
N GLU A 80 4.06 -22.24 3.47
CA GLU A 80 4.88 -23.44 3.58
C GLU A 80 6.09 -23.18 4.45
N ALA A 81 6.44 -24.18 5.26
CA ALA A 81 7.53 -24.15 6.20
C ALA A 81 8.20 -25.52 6.22
N VAL A 82 9.17 -25.72 5.34
CA VAL A 82 10.01 -26.92 5.33
C VAL A 82 11.40 -26.55 5.85
N PRO A 83 12.19 -27.51 6.37
CA PRO A 83 13.56 -27.24 6.76
C PRO A 83 14.34 -26.55 5.63
N GLY A 84 14.88 -25.36 5.89
CA GLY A 84 15.64 -24.57 4.91
C GLY A 84 14.81 -23.80 3.87
N ARG A 85 13.47 -23.85 3.89
CA ARG A 85 12.63 -23.03 3.00
C ARG A 85 11.33 -22.60 3.66
N VAL A 86 11.09 -21.29 3.64
CA VAL A 86 9.84 -20.67 4.09
C VAL A 86 9.23 -19.91 2.92
N THR A 87 7.97 -20.22 2.59
CA THR A 87 7.21 -19.52 1.56
C THR A 87 6.29 -18.51 2.23
N ILE A 88 6.46 -17.23 1.88
CA ILE A 88 5.64 -16.12 2.38
C ILE A 88 4.77 -15.61 1.24
N GLU A 89 3.46 -15.69 1.44
CA GLU A 89 2.48 -15.02 0.60
C GLU A 89 2.27 -13.59 1.12
N LEU A 90 2.55 -12.62 0.24
CA LEU A 90 2.45 -11.21 0.55
C LEU A 90 1.45 -10.54 -0.39
N VAL A 91 0.34 -10.06 0.17
CA VAL A 91 -0.65 -9.25 -0.54
C VAL A 91 -0.41 -7.79 -0.20
N VAL A 92 -0.14 -6.99 -1.23
CA VAL A 92 0.12 -5.57 -1.09
C VAL A 92 -0.73 -4.72 -2.02
N ARG A 93 -1.10 -3.55 -1.54
CA ARG A 93 -1.68 -2.48 -2.34
C ARG A 93 -0.60 -1.49 -2.73
N HIS A 94 -0.42 -1.28 -4.03
CA HIS A 94 0.42 -0.21 -4.54
C HIS A 94 -0.30 1.13 -4.38
N LEU A 95 0.37 2.06 -3.69
CA LEU A 95 -0.03 3.44 -3.56
C LEU A 95 0.80 4.25 -4.56
N PRO A 96 0.25 4.57 -5.75
CA PRO A 96 0.91 5.51 -6.63
C PRO A 96 1.02 6.83 -5.87
N GLY A 97 2.25 7.24 -5.56
CA GLY A 97 2.50 8.58 -5.05
C GLY A 97 1.93 9.62 -6.03
N ARG A 98 1.80 10.89 -5.61
CA ARG A 98 1.40 12.03 -6.46
C ARG A 98 2.36 12.31 -7.64
N SER A 99 3.10 11.33 -8.12
CA SER A 99 3.92 11.43 -9.33
C SER A 99 3.07 11.10 -10.56
N ALA A 100 2.67 12.18 -11.21
CA ALA A 100 2.32 12.32 -12.61
C ALA A 100 1.02 11.65 -13.10
N ARG A 101 0.25 12.45 -13.85
CA ARG A 101 -0.84 12.01 -14.74
C ARG A 101 -0.48 10.67 -15.40
N PRO A 102 -1.44 9.77 -15.63
CA PRO A 102 -1.18 8.61 -16.49
C PRO A 102 -0.67 9.16 -17.82
N ARG A 103 0.63 8.98 -18.10
CA ARG A 103 1.08 9.02 -19.49
C ARG A 103 0.30 7.89 -20.15
N CYS A 104 -0.35 8.17 -21.26
CA CYS A 104 -0.86 7.14 -22.15
C CYS A 104 0.31 6.20 -22.44
N GLN A 105 0.38 5.07 -21.73
CA GLN A 105 1.23 3.97 -22.10
C GLN A 105 0.49 3.27 -23.24
N PRO A 106 1.13 3.05 -24.41
CA PRO A 106 0.54 2.15 -25.40
C PRO A 106 0.39 0.79 -24.73
N ALA A 107 -0.81 0.24 -24.80
CA ALA A 107 -1.12 -1.07 -24.26
C ALA A 107 -0.19 -2.09 -24.94
N GLY A 108 0.63 -2.77 -24.13
CA GLY A 108 1.21 -4.04 -24.53
C GLY A 108 0.08 -5.04 -24.81
N ASP A 109 0.28 -5.84 -25.84
CA ASP A 109 -0.75 -6.58 -26.55
C ASP A 109 -1.63 -7.47 -25.67
N ALA A 110 -2.89 -7.56 -26.11
CA ALA A 110 -3.99 -8.43 -25.65
C ALA A 110 -4.88 -7.96 -24.48
N ALA A 111 -5.86 -7.09 -24.78
CA ALA A 111 -7.25 -7.22 -24.32
C ALA A 111 -8.20 -6.30 -25.13
N PRO A 112 -9.46 -6.70 -25.40
CA PRO A 112 -10.29 -6.07 -26.43
C PRO A 112 -10.88 -4.72 -26.01
N VAL A 113 -10.91 -3.85 -27.01
CA VAL A 113 -11.50 -2.51 -27.13
C VAL A 113 -12.80 -2.27 -26.35
N ALA A 114 -12.71 -1.47 -25.29
CA ALA A 114 -13.85 -0.69 -24.80
C ALA A 114 -14.02 0.58 -25.65
N PRO A 115 -15.25 1.00 -26.03
CA PRO A 115 -15.44 2.10 -26.96
C PRO A 115 -15.03 3.44 -26.34
N ALA A 116 -14.34 4.22 -27.17
CA ALA A 116 -13.75 5.51 -26.88
C ALA A 116 -14.69 6.43 -26.09
N CYS A 117 -14.26 6.80 -24.88
CA CYS A 117 -14.88 7.85 -24.10
C CYS A 117 -14.65 9.19 -24.83
N ARG A 118 -15.60 9.59 -25.69
CA ARG A 118 -15.57 10.89 -26.37
C ARG A 118 -15.54 11.99 -25.32
N ARG A 119 -14.52 12.86 -25.38
CA ARG A 119 -14.47 14.13 -24.63
C ARG A 119 -15.75 14.92 -24.92
N ARG A 120 -16.72 14.91 -24.00
CA ARG A 120 -17.86 15.82 -24.05
C ARG A 120 -17.31 17.22 -23.79
N SER A 121 -17.33 18.06 -24.81
CA SER A 121 -17.00 19.49 -24.74
C SER A 121 -17.87 20.13 -23.66
N ARG A 122 -17.25 20.59 -22.56
CA ARG A 122 -17.94 21.43 -21.58
C ARG A 122 -18.23 22.77 -22.27
N ARG A 123 -19.47 22.97 -22.72
CA ARG A 123 -19.99 24.32 -23.02
C ARG A 123 -19.89 25.15 -21.74
N ARG A 124 -19.04 26.17 -21.76
CA ARG A 124 -19.00 27.21 -20.73
C ARG A 124 -20.34 27.93 -20.78
N HIS A 125 -21.16 27.79 -19.75
CA HIS A 125 -22.24 28.73 -19.50
C HIS A 125 -21.68 29.82 -18.60
N SER A 126 -21.47 30.99 -19.20
CA SER A 126 -21.29 32.27 -18.51
C SER A 126 -22.66 32.72 -18.01
N GLY A 127 -22.88 32.62 -16.70
CA GLY A 127 -23.98 33.28 -16.00
C GLY A 127 -23.39 34.30 -15.01
N PRO A 128 -24.02 35.47 -14.82
CA PRO A 128 -23.42 36.57 -14.06
C PRO A 128 -23.50 36.35 -12.56
N ALA A 129 -22.52 36.93 -11.88
CA ALA A 129 -22.32 36.92 -10.44
C ALA A 129 -23.31 37.84 -9.71
N THR A 130 -23.76 37.41 -8.52
CA THR A 130 -24.35 38.28 -7.51
C THR A 130 -23.81 37.89 -6.12
N PRO A 131 -23.17 38.81 -5.39
CA PRO A 131 -23.01 38.73 -3.93
C PRO A 131 -23.79 39.89 -3.24
N PRO A 132 -23.69 40.08 -1.91
CA PRO A 132 -23.89 39.16 -0.79
C PRO A 132 -24.89 39.74 0.26
N SER A 133 -25.20 39.02 1.36
CA SER A 133 -25.15 39.53 2.76
C SER A 133 -25.60 38.49 3.82
N PRO A 134 -25.00 38.48 5.05
CA PRO A 134 -25.39 37.69 6.23
C PRO A 134 -26.16 38.58 7.26
N PRO A 135 -26.26 38.30 8.59
CA PRO A 135 -26.20 37.07 9.42
C PRO A 135 -27.54 36.89 10.21
N THR A 136 -27.80 35.83 11.01
CA THR A 136 -27.59 35.85 12.48
C THR A 136 -28.11 34.56 13.13
N SER A 137 -27.41 34.17 14.20
CA SER A 137 -27.91 33.50 15.42
C SER A 137 -28.65 32.17 15.30
N GLY A 138 -28.09 31.14 15.95
CA GLY A 138 -28.88 29.95 16.26
C GLY A 138 -28.07 28.79 16.77
N TRP A 139 -27.34 28.98 17.87
CA TRP A 139 -26.92 27.87 18.72
C TRP A 139 -28.10 26.93 18.97
N GLN A 140 -27.91 25.62 18.80
CA GLN A 140 -28.30 24.63 19.81
C GLN A 140 -27.82 23.21 19.46
N CYS A 141 -26.77 22.79 20.16
CA CYS A 141 -26.66 21.42 20.62
C CYS A 141 -27.95 21.06 21.39
N ARG A 142 -28.69 20.04 20.94
CA ARG A 142 -29.61 19.30 21.83
C ARG A 142 -29.17 17.86 21.94
N ARG A 143 -28.39 17.60 22.99
CA ARG A 143 -28.36 16.31 23.66
C ARG A 143 -29.80 15.99 24.11
N ARG A 144 -30.41 14.92 23.60
CA ARG A 144 -31.51 14.26 24.31
C ARG A 144 -30.94 13.01 24.97
N ARG A 145 -30.64 13.15 26.26
CA ARG A 145 -30.63 12.01 27.19
C ARG A 145 -32.09 11.61 27.41
N HIS A 146 -32.44 10.36 27.16
CA HIS A 146 -33.61 9.71 27.75
C HIS A 146 -33.07 8.52 28.53
N ARG A 147 -32.86 8.73 29.83
CA ARG A 147 -33.74 8.33 30.94
C ARG A 147 -33.94 6.82 31.00
N ALA A 148 -33.22 6.24 31.95
CA ALA A 148 -33.46 4.94 32.54
C ALA A 148 -34.95 4.72 32.84
N GLY A 149 -35.49 3.64 32.28
CA GLY A 149 -36.65 2.95 32.82
C GLY A 149 -36.18 1.96 33.89
N ARG A 150 -36.85 2.01 35.03
CA ARG A 150 -36.64 1.25 36.27
C ARG A 150 -36.99 -0.25 36.13
N PRO A 151 -36.58 -1.08 37.10
CA PRO A 151 -36.74 -2.54 37.10
C PRO A 151 -38.14 -2.97 37.58
N GLY A 152 -38.53 -4.20 37.24
CA GLY A 152 -39.70 -4.86 37.82
C GLY A 152 -39.94 -6.25 37.21
N CYS A 153 -39.64 -7.27 38.03
CA CYS A 153 -39.94 -8.71 37.95
C CYS A 153 -39.49 -9.49 36.71
#